data_AF-A0A2V8NF21-F1
#
_entry.id   AF-A0A2V8NF21-F1
#
_cell.length_a   1.000
_cell.length_b   1.000
_cell.length_c   1.000
_cell.angle_alpha   90.00
_cell.angle_beta   90.00
_cell.angle_gamma   90.00
#
_symmetry.space_group_name_H-M   'P 1'
#
loop_
_entity.id
_entity.type
_entity.pdbx_description
1 polymer ?
#
loop_
_entity_poly.entity_id
_entity_poly.type
_entity_poly.pdbx_seq_one_letter_code
_entity_poly.pdbx_strand_id
1 'polypeptide(L)'
;YPGEGRFGLAVAISLAAPVAVINRSHYSQFEDGTTACPDLTSSLFWDEETGEEISAEVYQRDLLEREMVKKLEDLRQEIVSIIASHRISVLDESVLDLPVKGLRADPDVFLQKPLRVRDAFFFRGV
;
A
#
# COMPACT_ATOMS: atom_id res chain seq x y z
N TYR A 1 -16.81 -2.50 -15.00
CA TYR A 1 -17.54 -3.76 -14.76
C TYR A 1 -18.08 -3.72 -13.34
N PRO A 2 -19.34 -4.12 -13.10
CA PRO A 2 -19.81 -4.33 -11.73
C PRO A 2 -18.93 -5.39 -11.07
N GLY A 3 -18.65 -5.23 -9.79
CA GLY A 3 -17.77 -6.12 -9.04
C GLY A 3 -17.93 -5.91 -7.53
N GLU A 4 -17.51 -6.91 -6.74
CA GLU A 4 -17.46 -6.80 -5.28
C GLU A 4 -16.07 -6.32 -4.86
N GLY A 5 -16.02 -5.17 -4.18
CA GLY A 5 -14.81 -4.62 -3.61
C GLY A 5 -14.78 -4.82 -2.10
N ARG A 6 -13.61 -5.19 -1.55
CA ARG A 6 -13.35 -5.26 -0.11
C ARG A 6 -12.21 -4.33 0.26
N PHE A 7 -12.44 -3.48 1.25
CA PHE A 7 -11.40 -2.66 1.86
C PHE A 7 -10.65 -3.47 2.91
N GLY A 8 -9.34 -3.30 2.95
CA GLY A 8 -8.48 -4.01 3.89
C GLY A 8 -7.10 -3.39 4.00
N LEU A 9 -6.16 -4.20 4.49
CA LEU A 9 -4.78 -3.81 4.69
C LEU A 9 -3.88 -4.74 3.88
N ALA A 10 -2.97 -4.17 3.10
CA ALA A 10 -1.85 -4.88 2.49
C ALA A 10 -0.64 -4.78 3.42
N VAL A 11 -0.01 -5.93 3.69
CA VAL A 11 1.18 -6.02 4.53
C VAL A 11 2.32 -6.58 3.71
N ALA A 12 3.47 -5.91 3.76
CA ALA A 12 4.70 -6.43 3.19
C ALA A 12 5.79 -6.49 4.25
N ILE A 13 6.56 -7.59 4.25
CA ILE A 13 7.63 -7.83 5.19
C ILE A 13 8.92 -7.95 4.38
N SER A 14 9.95 -7.21 4.79
CA SER A 14 11.26 -7.30 4.15
C SER A 14 11.94 -8.61 4.53
N LEU A 15 12.46 -9.32 3.54
CA LEU A 15 13.30 -10.50 3.78
C LEU A 15 14.74 -10.13 4.13
N ALA A 16 15.16 -8.89 3.81
CA ALA A 16 16.52 -8.43 4.01
C ALA A 16 16.73 -7.69 5.35
N ALA A 17 15.66 -7.18 5.94
CA ALA A 17 15.69 -6.42 7.19
C ALA A 17 14.43 -6.69 8.03
N PRO A 18 14.49 -6.57 9.37
CA PRO A 18 13.35 -6.83 10.26
C PRO A 18 12.37 -5.65 10.24
N VAL A 19 11.87 -5.31 9.06
CA VAL A 19 10.95 -4.20 8.84
C VAL A 19 9.76 -4.64 7.99
N ALA A 20 8.61 -4.04 8.26
CA ALA A 20 7.37 -4.25 7.53
C ALA A 20 6.69 -2.93 7.18
N VAL A 21 5.79 -3.00 6.21
CA VAL A 21 4.93 -1.90 5.77
C VAL A 21 3.50 -2.36 5.77
N ILE A 22 2.60 -1.48 6.22
CA ILE A 22 1.17 -1.71 6.21
C ILE A 22 0.51 -0.50 5.54
N ASN A 23 -0.14 -0.74 4.41
CA ASN A 23 -0.93 0.26 3.70
C ASN A 23 -2.37 -0.20 3.59
N ARG A 24 -3.29 0.78 3.58
CA ARG A 24 -4.67 0.45 3.22
C ARG A 24 -4.75 0.11 1.74
N SER A 25 -5.56 -0.89 1.43
CA SER A 25 -5.68 -1.41 0.08
C SER A 25 -7.08 -1.93 -0.14
N HIS A 26 -7.36 -2.34 -1.37
CA HIS A 26 -8.63 -2.95 -1.72
C HIS A 26 -8.41 -4.14 -2.63
N TYR A 27 -9.28 -5.13 -2.48
CA TYR A 27 -9.41 -6.23 -3.43
C TYR A 27 -10.73 -6.08 -4.15
N SER A 28 -10.72 -6.23 -5.47
CA SER A 28 -11.97 -6.24 -6.25
C SER A 28 -12.02 -7.48 -7.11
N GLN A 29 -13.18 -8.13 -7.15
CA GLN A 29 -13.47 -9.21 -8.09
C GLN A 29 -14.53 -8.74 -9.08
N PHE A 30 -14.25 -8.93 -10.36
CA PHE A 30 -15.14 -8.54 -11.45
C PHE A 30 -15.90 -9.75 -12.01
N GLU A 31 -17.03 -9.50 -12.67
CA GLU A 31 -17.91 -10.54 -13.23
C GLU A 31 -17.24 -11.42 -14.30
N ASP A 32 -16.21 -10.90 -14.97
CA ASP A 32 -15.41 -11.63 -15.96
C ASP A 32 -14.40 -12.59 -15.31
N GLY A 33 -14.38 -12.68 -13.98
CA GLY A 33 -13.47 -13.50 -13.20
C GLY A 33 -12.10 -12.86 -12.96
N THR A 34 -11.86 -11.66 -13.48
CA THR A 34 -10.63 -10.91 -13.18
C THR A 34 -10.66 -10.34 -11.77
N THR A 35 -9.47 -10.11 -11.21
CA THR A 35 -9.31 -9.60 -9.85
C THR A 35 -8.29 -8.48 -9.80
N ALA A 36 -8.60 -7.40 -9.08
CA ALA A 36 -7.61 -6.45 -8.61
C ALA A 36 -7.07 -6.92 -7.25
N CYS A 37 -5.80 -7.33 -7.21
CA CYS A 37 -5.16 -7.76 -5.97
C CYS A 37 -4.75 -6.57 -5.10
N PRO A 38 -4.81 -6.69 -3.76
CA PRO A 38 -4.27 -5.68 -2.86
C PRO A 38 -2.80 -5.45 -3.13
N ASP A 39 -2.42 -4.18 -3.21
CA ASP A 39 -1.04 -3.74 -3.41
C ASP A 39 -0.69 -2.61 -2.42
N LEU A 40 0.60 -2.51 -2.09
CA LEU A 40 1.18 -1.44 -1.27
C LEU A 40 1.12 -0.09 -1.99
N THR A 41 1.13 -0.09 -3.33
CA THR A 41 0.98 1.09 -4.18
C THR A 41 -0.41 1.18 -4.78
N SER A 42 -1.45 0.98 -3.97
CA SER A 42 -2.84 1.31 -4.32
C SER A 42 -3.04 2.83 -4.52
N SER A 43 -2.20 3.51 -5.29
CA SER A 43 -2.26 4.95 -5.56
C SER A 43 -2.80 5.26 -6.97
N LEU A 44 -3.63 4.38 -7.52
CA LEU A 44 -4.36 4.63 -8.77
C LEU A 44 -5.64 5.45 -8.56
N PHE A 45 -5.69 6.27 -7.51
CA PHE A 45 -6.81 7.18 -7.29
C PHE A 45 -6.43 8.54 -7.86
N TRP A 46 -7.28 9.06 -8.72
CA TRP A 46 -7.08 10.36 -9.37
C TRP A 46 -8.25 11.25 -9.03
N ASP A 47 -7.97 12.51 -8.78
CA ASP A 47 -9.00 13.53 -8.74
C ASP A 47 -9.47 13.78 -10.18
N GLU A 48 -10.76 13.55 -10.44
CA GLU A 48 -11.31 13.66 -11.80
C GLU A 48 -11.32 15.11 -12.32
N GLU A 49 -11.29 16.12 -11.44
CA GLU A 49 -11.33 17.53 -11.80
C GLU A 49 -9.91 18.10 -12.03
N THR A 50 -8.97 17.76 -11.16
CA THR A 50 -7.60 18.30 -11.18
C THR A 50 -6.61 17.36 -11.90
N GLY A 51 -6.95 16.08 -12.06
CA GLY A 51 -6.07 15.06 -12.61
C GLY A 51 -4.88 14.72 -11.72
N GLU A 52 -4.91 15.13 -10.44
CA GLU A 52 -3.84 14.86 -9.47
C GLU A 52 -4.00 13.49 -8.80
N GLU A 53 -2.88 12.90 -8.40
CA GLU A 53 -2.84 11.63 -7.67
C GLU A 53 -3.35 11.84 -6.24
N ILE A 54 -4.38 11.10 -5.86
CA ILE A 54 -4.93 11.08 -4.51
C ILE A 54 -4.33 9.90 -3.74
N SER A 55 -3.91 10.15 -2.50
CA SER A 55 -3.45 9.06 -1.64
C SER A 55 -4.60 8.10 -1.32
N ALA A 56 -4.28 6.81 -1.19
CA ALA A 56 -5.26 5.78 -0.81
C ALA A 56 -5.99 6.13 0.50
N GLU A 57 -5.29 6.77 1.43
CA GLU A 57 -5.86 7.21 2.70
C GLU A 57 -6.98 8.25 2.51
N VAL A 58 -6.74 9.28 1.69
CA VAL A 58 -7.71 10.34 1.41
C VAL A 58 -8.90 9.77 0.65
N TYR A 59 -8.66 9.00 -0.42
CA TYR A 59 -9.72 8.39 -1.21
C TYR A 59 -10.65 7.52 -0.35
N GLN A 60 -10.07 6.65 0.49
CA GLN A 60 -10.86 5.76 1.32
C GLN A 60 -11.57 6.47 2.48
N ARG A 61 -10.97 7.51 3.06
CA ARG A 61 -11.63 8.30 4.09
C ARG A 61 -12.90 8.95 3.56
N ASP A 62 -12.87 9.41 2.31
CA ASP A 62 -14.00 10.12 1.71
C ASP A 62 -15.07 9.13 1.20
N LEU A 63 -14.68 7.90 0.87
CA LEU A 63 -15.58 6.83 0.43
C LEU A 63 -16.21 6.04 1.59
N LEU A 64 -15.49 5.87 2.70
CA LEU A 64 -15.89 5.02 3.82
C LEU A 64 -16.56 5.81 4.94
N GLU A 65 -17.56 5.19 5.55
CA GLU A 65 -18.13 5.70 6.79
C GLU A 65 -17.10 5.68 7.94
N ARG A 66 -17.23 6.62 8.88
CA ARG A 66 -16.32 6.75 10.02
C ARG A 66 -16.17 5.46 10.84
N GLU A 67 -17.26 4.68 10.98
CA GLU A 67 -17.22 3.40 11.69
C GLU A 67 -16.32 2.39 10.97
N MET A 68 -16.37 2.34 9.64
CA MET A 68 -15.53 1.44 8.85
C MET A 68 -14.06 1.86 8.91
N VAL A 69 -13.78 3.16 8.84
CA VAL A 69 -12.42 3.69 9.02
C VAL A 69 -11.87 3.27 10.38
N LYS A 70 -12.67 3.37 11.44
CA LYS A 70 -12.27 2.94 12.78
C LYS A 70 -11.96 1.44 12.83
N LYS A 71 -12.80 0.58 12.22
CA LYS A 71 -12.56 -0.87 12.15
C LYS A 71 -11.23 -1.19 11.44
N LEU A 72 -10.91 -0.48 10.36
CA LEU A 72 -9.64 -0.65 9.66
C LEU A 72 -8.44 -0.22 10.51
N GLU A 73 -8.56 0.85 11.29
CA GLU A 73 -7.52 1.27 12.23
C GLU A 73 -7.32 0.29 13.40
N ASP A 74 -8.41 -0.20 13.97
CA ASP A 74 -8.35 -1.22 15.04
C ASP A 74 -7.65 -2.50 14.51
N LEU A 75 -7.99 -2.94 13.29
CA LEU A 75 -7.33 -4.05 12.61
C LEU A 75 -5.85 -3.76 12.34
N ARG A 76 -5.51 -2.54 11.93
CA ARG A 76 -4.11 -2.11 11.71
C ARG A 76 -3.31 -2.28 12.99
N GLN A 77 -3.83 -1.82 14.13
CA GLN A 77 -3.14 -1.95 15.42
C GLN A 77 -2.96 -3.40 15.85
N GLU A 78 -3.95 -4.27 15.60
CA GLU A 78 -3.82 -5.71 15.87
C GLU A 78 -2.69 -6.33 15.05
N ILE A 79 -2.63 -6.05 13.74
CA ILE A 79 -1.56 -6.51 12.86
C ILE A 79 -0.20 -5.98 13.32
N VAL A 80 -0.09 -4.70 13.67
CA VAL A 80 1.15 -4.11 14.20
C VAL A 80 1.61 -4.84 15.45
N SER A 81 0.68 -5.17 16.37
CA SER A 81 0.99 -5.93 17.58
C SER A 81 1.55 -7.32 17.28
N ILE A 82 0.92 -8.04 16.34
CA ILE A 82 1.38 -9.36 15.88
C ILE A 82 2.79 -9.24 15.29
N ILE A 83 3.03 -8.30 14.37
CA ILE A 83 4.33 -8.09 13.73
C ILE A 83 5.41 -7.73 14.76
N ALA A 84 5.09 -6.88 15.73
CA ALA A 84 6.01 -6.49 16.79
C ALA A 84 6.40 -7.68 17.69
N SER A 85 5.49 -8.64 17.91
CA SER A 85 5.79 -9.88 18.65
C SER A 85 6.88 -10.73 17.97
N HIS A 86 7.04 -10.58 16.66
CA HIS A 86 8.11 -11.20 15.86
C HIS A 86 9.37 -10.34 15.74
N ARG A 87 9.48 -9.25 16.51
CA ARG A 87 10.62 -8.29 16.47
C ARG A 87 10.83 -7.63 15.12
N ILE A 88 9.74 -7.45 14.36
CA ILE A 88 9.73 -6.74 13.08
C ILE A 88 9.16 -5.35 13.34
N SER A 89 9.84 -4.30 12.89
CA SER A 89 9.39 -2.92 13.03
C SER A 89 8.49 -2.51 11.87
N VAL A 90 7.30 -1.98 12.15
CA VAL A 90 6.45 -1.39 11.11
C VAL A 90 6.93 0.02 10.82
N LEU A 91 7.22 0.33 9.55
CA LEU A 91 7.65 1.65 9.11
C LEU A 91 6.45 2.60 8.97
N ASP A 92 6.64 3.85 9.40
CA ASP A 92 5.69 4.92 9.17
C ASP A 92 5.65 5.33 7.69
N GLU A 93 4.49 5.77 7.23
CA GLU A 93 4.29 6.17 5.83
C GLU A 93 5.23 7.31 5.40
N SER A 94 5.54 8.24 6.31
CA SER A 94 6.50 9.33 6.06
C SER A 94 7.91 8.83 5.74
N VAL A 95 8.31 7.67 6.28
CA VAL A 95 9.59 7.02 5.98
C VAL A 95 9.57 6.38 4.61
N LEU A 96 8.41 5.91 4.16
CA LEU A 96 8.25 5.21 2.88
C LEU A 96 8.44 6.13 1.67
N ASP A 97 8.14 7.41 1.81
CA ASP A 97 8.34 8.41 0.77
C ASP A 97 9.74 9.03 0.74
N LEU A 98 10.61 8.65 1.68
CA LEU A 98 11.99 9.10 1.66
C LEU A 98 12.71 8.55 0.43
N PRO A 99 13.45 9.40 -0.31
CA PRO A 99 14.26 8.95 -1.43
C PRO A 99 15.46 8.14 -0.92
N VAL A 100 15.72 7.00 -1.54
CA VAL A 100 16.88 6.18 -1.25
C VAL A 100 18.07 6.70 -2.05
N LYS A 101 18.83 7.60 -1.42
CA LYS A 101 20.01 8.21 -2.05
C LYS A 101 21.03 7.13 -2.42
N GLY A 102 21.45 7.13 -3.69
CA GLY A 102 22.50 6.25 -4.20
C GLY A 102 22.01 4.97 -4.89
N LEU A 103 20.72 4.64 -4.79
CA LEU A 103 20.11 3.62 -5.63
C LEU A 103 19.54 4.26 -6.90
N ARG A 104 19.77 3.61 -8.03
CA ARG A 104 19.15 3.95 -9.30
C ARG A 104 18.36 2.73 -9.75
N ALA A 105 17.13 2.95 -10.19
CA ALA A 105 16.39 1.92 -10.86
C ALA A 105 17.11 1.50 -12.13
N ASP A 106 16.98 0.24 -12.49
CA ASP A 106 17.24 -0.16 -13.86
C ASP A 106 16.23 0.59 -14.77
N PRO A 107 16.68 1.30 -15.81
CA PRO A 107 15.82 2.07 -16.70
C PRO A 107 14.73 1.21 -17.37
N ASP A 108 14.93 -0.11 -17.47
CA ASP A 108 13.94 -1.03 -18.03
C ASP A 108 12.84 -1.44 -17.02
N VAL A 109 13.01 -1.11 -15.73
CA VAL A 109 12.10 -1.55 -14.64
C VAL A 109 11.30 -0.40 -14.03
N PHE A 110 11.90 0.79 -13.85
CA PHE A 110 11.16 1.97 -13.36
C PHE A 110 11.41 3.21 -14.23
N LEU A 111 10.34 3.96 -14.50
CA LEU A 111 10.37 5.25 -15.20
C LEU A 111 11.09 6.32 -14.35
N GLN A 112 12.38 6.56 -14.57
CA GLN A 112 13.27 7.70 -14.17
C GLN A 112 12.98 8.51 -12.87
N LYS A 113 12.13 8.05 -11.96
CA LYS A 113 11.81 8.69 -10.70
C LYS A 113 12.85 8.25 -9.66
N PRO A 114 13.20 9.11 -8.69
CA PRO A 114 14.02 8.71 -7.56
C PRO A 114 13.37 7.52 -6.84
N LEU A 115 14.13 6.45 -6.63
CA LEU A 115 13.65 5.30 -5.83
C LEU A 115 13.36 5.76 -4.40
N ARG A 116 12.23 5.32 -3.87
CA ARG A 116 11.76 5.54 -2.50
C ARG A 116 11.92 4.28 -1.68
N VAL A 117 11.85 4.41 -0.35
CA VAL A 117 11.93 3.26 0.56
C VAL A 117 10.81 2.25 0.27
N ARG A 118 9.60 2.72 -0.10
CA ARG A 118 8.51 1.81 -0.53
C ARG A 118 8.88 0.93 -1.72
N ASP A 119 9.68 1.45 -2.66
CA ASP A 119 10.06 0.71 -3.88
C ASP A 119 10.95 -0.51 -3.56
N ALA A 120 11.60 -0.52 -2.38
CA ALA A 120 12.40 -1.65 -1.93
C ALA A 120 11.55 -2.90 -1.54
N PHE A 121 10.25 -2.74 -1.32
CA PHE A 121 9.34 -3.86 -1.04
C PHE A 121 8.80 -4.53 -2.32
N PHE A 122 9.16 -4.03 -3.51
CA PHE A 122 8.62 -4.49 -4.80
C PHE A 122 9.41 -5.60 -5.50
N PHE A 123 10.38 -6.23 -4.83
CA PHE A 123 11.00 -7.43 -5.38
C PHE A 123 10.06 -8.63 -5.20
N ARG A 124 9.14 -8.83 -6.16
CA ARG A 124 8.54 -10.14 -6.38
C ARG A 124 9.67 -11.12 -6.66
N GLY A 125 9.81 -12.15 -5.83
CA GLY A 125 10.52 -13.35 -6.24
C GLY A 125 9.87 -13.87 -7.52
N VAL A 126 10.71 -14.14 -8.52
CA VAL A 126 10.31 -14.73 -9.81
C VAL A 126 9.61 -16.06 -9.59
#